data_AF-A0A3D2V485-F1
#
_entry.id   AF-A0A3D2V485-F1
#
_cell.length_a   1.000
_cell.length_b   1.000
_cell.length_c   1.000
_cell.angle_alpha   90.00
_cell.angle_beta   90.00
_cell.angle_gamma   90.00
#
_symmetry.space_group_name_H-M   'P 1'
#
loop_
_entity.id
_entity.type
_entity.pdbx_description
1 polymer ?
#
loop_
_entity_poly.entity_id
_entity_poly.type
_entity_poly.pdbx_seq_one_letter_code
_entity_poly.pdbx_strand_id
1 'polypeptide(L)'
;HLSKEVNGNILVNWNSLWQIGWDLNSSVPLVTDQQPLKDVLDALLTSMHLTYIPCTADTLIITSPTAAHAQRWTEFYKLAVEDDEASAEAVQLFTEHVLEAHDNPDEADIHIEALGNWIAVRASPLDHHRLVEAIGIQ
;
A
#
# COMPACT_ATOMS: atom_id res chain seq x y z
N HIS A 1 -9.98 15.52 12.51
CA HIS A 1 -9.17 16.74 12.35
C HIS A 1 -8.09 16.55 11.29
N LEU A 2 -7.31 15.47 11.34
CA LEU A 2 -6.26 15.18 10.35
C LEU A 2 -6.74 15.21 8.88
N SER A 3 -7.89 14.60 8.55
CA SER A 3 -8.45 14.59 7.18
C SER A 3 -8.68 15.99 6.58
N LYS A 4 -8.99 16.99 7.43
CA LYS A 4 -9.20 18.37 6.98
C LYS A 4 -7.89 19.09 6.69
N GLU A 5 -6.82 18.76 7.43
CA GLU A 5 -5.49 19.35 7.24
C GLU A 5 -4.81 18.84 5.96
N VAL A 6 -5.14 17.61 5.55
CA VAL A 6 -4.46 16.92 4.45
C VAL A 6 -5.21 17.03 3.12
N ASN A 7 -6.33 17.75 3.09
CA ASN A 7 -7.24 17.86 1.94
C ASN A 7 -7.55 16.49 1.30
N GLY A 8 -7.85 15.49 2.14
CA GLY A 8 -8.04 14.10 1.75
C GLY A 8 -8.95 13.33 2.71
N ASN A 9 -9.33 12.13 2.33
CA ASN A 9 -10.22 11.25 3.07
C ASN A 9 -9.41 10.22 3.87
N ILE A 10 -9.59 10.22 5.19
CA ILE A 10 -9.04 9.19 6.06
C ILE A 10 -10.20 8.32 6.53
N LEU A 11 -10.22 7.09 6.05
CA LEU A 11 -11.16 6.06 6.44
C LEU A 11 -10.51 5.12 7.46
N VAL A 12 -11.34 4.42 8.23
CA VAL A 12 -10.88 3.48 9.26
C VAL A 12 -11.59 2.15 9.08
N ASN A 13 -10.82 1.07 8.96
CA ASN A 13 -11.36 -0.29 8.89
C ASN A 13 -11.69 -0.81 10.30
N TRP A 14 -12.83 -0.40 10.85
CA TRP A 14 -13.24 -0.81 12.20
C TRP A 14 -13.38 -2.33 12.38
N ASN A 15 -13.67 -3.07 11.31
CA ASN A 15 -13.80 -4.52 11.38
C ASN A 15 -12.45 -5.20 11.71
N SER A 16 -11.33 -4.69 11.19
CA SER A 16 -10.00 -5.19 11.55
C SER A 16 -9.52 -4.65 12.89
N LEU A 17 -9.83 -3.38 13.16
CA LEU A 17 -9.31 -2.68 14.34
C LEU A 17 -9.99 -3.13 15.66
N TRP A 18 -11.29 -3.43 15.65
CA TRP A 18 -11.97 -3.96 16.84
C TRP A 18 -11.37 -5.28 17.33
N GLN A 19 -10.85 -6.12 16.42
CA GLN A 19 -10.25 -7.40 16.77
C GLN A 19 -8.92 -7.26 17.53
N ILE A 20 -8.27 -6.10 17.40
CA ILE A 20 -7.00 -5.78 18.07
C ILE A 20 -7.17 -4.71 19.16
N GLY A 21 -8.42 -4.48 19.62
CA GLY A 21 -8.73 -3.69 20.81
C GLY A 21 -8.99 -2.20 20.59
N TRP A 22 -9.00 -1.73 19.34
CA TRP A 22 -9.31 -0.35 18.99
C TRP A 22 -10.80 -0.15 18.77
N ASP A 23 -11.38 0.93 19.26
CA ASP A 23 -12.80 1.25 19.08
C ASP A 23 -13.04 2.73 18.71
N LEU A 24 -14.31 3.08 18.49
CA LEU A 24 -14.73 4.43 18.11
C LEU A 24 -14.44 5.50 19.18
N ASN A 25 -14.19 5.09 20.44
CA ASN A 25 -13.90 5.98 21.55
C ASN A 25 -12.39 6.14 21.78
N SER A 26 -11.58 5.34 21.09
CA SER A 26 -10.13 5.37 21.20
C SER A 26 -9.59 6.71 20.68
N SER A 27 -8.74 7.34 21.48
CA SER A 27 -8.17 8.65 21.17
C SER A 27 -6.68 8.65 21.47
N VAL A 28 -5.90 9.17 20.52
CA VAL A 28 -4.45 9.31 20.68
C VAL A 28 -4.07 10.77 20.42
N PRO A 29 -3.36 11.42 21.36
CA PRO A 29 -2.84 12.74 21.13
C PRO A 29 -1.73 12.68 20.09
N LEU A 30 -1.81 13.55 19.09
CA LEU A 30 -0.77 13.73 18.10
C LEU A 30 -0.22 15.15 18.22
N VAL A 31 1.09 15.27 18.40
CA VAL A 31 1.82 16.54 18.39
C VAL A 31 2.87 16.45 17.31
N THR A 32 2.78 17.32 16.30
CA THR A 32 3.69 17.35 15.16
C THR A 32 4.20 18.77 14.94
N ASP A 33 5.39 18.91 14.37
CA ASP A 33 5.97 20.20 14.02
C ASP A 33 6.49 20.19 12.59
N GLN A 34 5.74 20.79 11.67
CA GLN A 34 6.04 20.94 10.23
C GLN A 34 6.62 19.68 9.53
N GLN A 35 6.18 18.49 9.94
CA GLN A 35 6.61 17.23 9.33
C GLN A 35 5.71 16.86 8.13
N PRO A 36 6.27 16.20 7.10
CA PRO A 36 5.47 15.58 6.05
C PRO A 36 4.41 14.65 6.63
N LEU A 37 3.21 14.66 6.06
CA LEU A 37 2.10 13.85 6.53
C LEU A 37 2.45 12.36 6.60
N LYS A 38 3.19 11.87 5.60
CA LYS A 38 3.64 10.48 5.55
C LYS A 38 4.42 10.11 6.81
N ASP A 39 5.43 10.90 7.17
CA ASP A 39 6.28 10.64 8.33
C ASP A 39 5.48 10.69 9.65
N VAL A 40 4.54 11.63 9.73
CA VAL A 40 3.61 11.74 10.87
C VAL A 40 2.74 10.49 11.00
N LEU A 41 2.16 10.03 9.89
CA LEU A 41 1.30 8.84 9.87
C LEU A 41 2.11 7.59 10.18
N ASP A 42 3.28 7.43 9.56
CA ASP A 42 4.18 6.30 9.79
C ASP A 42 4.56 6.22 11.28
N ALA A 43 4.97 7.34 11.90
CA ALA A 43 5.34 7.37 13.31
C ALA A 43 4.15 7.09 14.25
N LEU A 44 3.01 7.74 14.00
CA LEU A 44 1.80 7.59 14.82
C LEU A 44 1.29 6.15 14.75
N LEU A 45 1.05 5.63 13.55
CA LEU A 45 0.43 4.33 13.33
C LEU A 45 1.33 3.18 13.77
N THR A 46 2.65 3.27 13.55
CA THR A 46 3.62 2.28 14.05
C THR A 46 3.56 2.13 15.56
N SER A 47 3.47 3.25 16.30
CA SER A 47 3.38 3.22 17.77
C SER A 47 2.11 2.54 18.29
N MET A 48 1.06 2.51 17.45
CA MET A 48 -0.24 1.92 17.74
C MET A 48 -0.39 0.50 17.17
N HIS A 49 0.66 -0.05 16.58
CA HIS A 49 0.64 -1.31 15.83
C HIS A 49 -0.41 -1.33 14.70
N LEU A 50 -0.64 -0.16 14.09
CA LEU A 50 -1.52 0.05 12.96
C LEU A 50 -0.72 0.34 11.69
N THR A 51 -1.39 0.27 10.55
CA THR A 51 -0.87 0.71 9.26
C THR A 51 -1.96 1.44 8.48
N TYR A 52 -1.63 1.93 7.30
CA TYR A 52 -2.58 2.49 6.35
C TYR A 52 -2.35 1.95 4.95
N ILE A 53 -3.42 2.01 4.16
CA ILE A 53 -3.45 1.63 2.75
C ILE A 53 -3.84 2.88 1.95
N PRO A 54 -3.03 3.35 1.00
CA PRO A 54 -3.48 4.31 0.01
C PRO A 54 -4.47 3.63 -0.96
N CYS A 55 -5.70 4.13 -1.04
CA CYS A 55 -6.74 3.58 -1.92
C CYS A 55 -6.91 4.37 -3.21
N THR A 56 -6.76 5.69 -3.12
CA THR A 56 -6.83 6.63 -4.24
C THR A 56 -5.83 7.76 -3.97
N ALA A 57 -5.69 8.68 -4.93
CA ALA A 57 -4.84 9.86 -4.77
C ALA A 57 -5.18 10.72 -3.53
N ASP A 58 -6.43 10.65 -3.05
CA ASP A 58 -6.94 11.46 -1.95
C ASP A 58 -7.45 10.63 -0.75
N THR A 59 -7.48 9.31 -0.82
CA THR A 59 -8.07 8.45 0.22
C THR A 59 -7.10 7.43 0.76
N LEU A 60 -6.98 7.37 2.08
CA LEU A 60 -6.27 6.31 2.80
C LEU A 60 -7.19 5.59 3.79
N ILE A 61 -6.95 4.30 4.01
CA ILE A 61 -7.64 3.48 5.01
C ILE A 61 -6.65 3.09 6.11
N ILE A 62 -6.92 3.47 7.36
CA ILE A 62 -6.21 2.97 8.54
C ILE A 62 -6.75 1.57 8.89
N THR A 63 -5.84 0.61 9.12
CA THR A 63 -6.18 -0.79 9.40
C THR A 63 -5.07 -1.49 10.20
N SER A 64 -5.30 -2.74 10.62
CA SER A 64 -4.22 -3.58 11.17
C SER A 64 -3.28 -4.08 10.06
N PRO A 65 -1.98 -4.30 10.35
CA PRO A 65 -1.04 -4.89 9.39
C PRO A 65 -1.53 -6.21 8.81
N THR A 66 -2.05 -7.11 9.64
CA THR A 66 -2.61 -8.40 9.19
C THR A 66 -3.74 -8.22 8.18
N ALA A 67 -4.66 -7.27 8.42
CA ALA A 67 -5.75 -7.02 7.49
C ALA A 67 -5.28 -6.34 6.20
N ALA A 68 -4.25 -5.50 6.25
CA ALA A 68 -3.64 -4.95 5.04
C ALA A 68 -2.98 -6.05 4.20
N HIS A 69 -2.20 -6.93 4.83
CA HIS A 69 -1.55 -8.07 4.17
C HIS A 69 -2.53 -9.13 3.67
N ALA A 70 -3.73 -9.25 4.24
CA ALA A 70 -4.72 -10.22 3.78
C ALA A 70 -5.51 -9.76 2.54
N GLN A 71 -5.52 -8.45 2.24
CA GLN A 71 -6.23 -7.94 1.07
C GLN A 71 -5.50 -8.29 -0.22
N ARG A 72 -6.26 -8.57 -1.27
CA ARG A 72 -5.73 -8.77 -2.63
C ARG A 72 -6.45 -7.83 -3.56
N TRP A 73 -5.72 -6.86 -4.08
CA TRP A 73 -6.20 -5.98 -5.13
C TRP A 73 -5.70 -6.48 -6.47
N THR A 74 -6.33 -6.02 -7.53
CA THR A 74 -5.84 -6.24 -8.89
C THR A 74 -5.76 -4.89 -9.56
N GLU A 75 -4.55 -4.48 -9.92
CA GLU A 75 -4.27 -3.23 -10.60
C GLU A 75 -3.60 -3.50 -11.94
N PHE A 76 -3.78 -2.55 -12.86
CA PHE A 76 -3.24 -2.63 -14.21
C PHE A 76 -2.27 -1.47 -14.42
N TYR A 77 -1.02 -1.80 -14.75
CA TYR A 77 -0.01 -0.79 -15.05
C TYR A 77 0.33 -0.83 -16.53
N LYS A 78 0.28 0.34 -17.18
CA LYS A 78 0.70 0.47 -18.57
C LYS A 78 2.22 0.58 -18.61
N LEU A 79 2.86 -0.30 -19.37
CA LEU A 79 4.28 -0.21 -19.61
C LEU A 79 4.57 0.84 -20.68
N ALA A 80 5.70 1.55 -20.53
CA ALA A 80 6.18 2.49 -21.54
C ALA A 80 6.75 1.79 -22.79
N VAL A 81 6.93 0.46 -22.72
CA VAL A 81 7.45 -0.38 -23.78
C VAL A 81 6.30 -1.05 -24.54
N GLU A 82 6.42 -1.12 -25.86
CA GLU A 82 5.44 -1.76 -26.75
C GLU A 82 5.86 -3.19 -27.16
N ASP A 83 7.03 -3.63 -26.73
CA ASP A 83 7.61 -4.92 -27.07
C ASP A 83 7.33 -5.98 -25.98
N ASP A 84 7.03 -7.20 -26.40
CA ASP A 84 6.67 -8.31 -25.53
C ASP A 84 7.87 -8.78 -24.69
N GLU A 85 9.09 -8.72 -25.24
CA GLU A 85 10.33 -9.10 -24.54
C GLU A 85 10.66 -8.10 -23.41
N ALA A 86 10.51 -6.80 -23.69
CA ALA A 86 10.67 -5.75 -22.68
C ALA A 86 9.56 -5.81 -21.60
N SER A 87 8.37 -6.29 -21.96
CA SER A 87 7.28 -6.50 -21.01
C SER A 87 7.57 -7.66 -20.05
N ALA A 88 8.16 -8.75 -20.55
CA ALA A 88 8.60 -9.87 -19.73
C ALA A 88 9.74 -9.49 -18.76
N GLU A 89 10.72 -8.71 -19.22
CA GLU A 89 11.80 -8.18 -18.37
C GLU A 89 11.26 -7.28 -17.26
N ALA A 90 10.30 -6.40 -17.59
CA ALA A 90 9.64 -5.59 -16.59
C ALA A 90 8.97 -6.46 -15.53
N VAL A 91 8.16 -7.46 -15.94
CA VAL A 91 7.52 -8.41 -15.01
C VAL A 91 8.52 -9.11 -14.09
N GLN A 92 9.68 -9.50 -14.61
CA GLN A 92 10.72 -10.14 -13.82
C GLN A 92 11.28 -9.18 -12.75
N LEU A 93 11.67 -7.96 -13.15
CA LEU A 93 12.15 -6.93 -12.24
C LEU A 93 11.12 -6.58 -11.16
N PHE A 94 9.84 -6.51 -11.54
CA PHE A 94 8.73 -6.29 -10.60
C PHE A 94 8.64 -7.39 -9.56
N THR A 95 8.70 -8.64 -10.01
CA THR A 95 8.61 -9.81 -9.13
C THR A 95 9.77 -9.81 -8.15
N GLU A 96 11.00 -9.61 -8.63
CA GLU A 96 12.21 -9.57 -7.80
C GLU A 96 12.14 -8.46 -6.75
N HIS A 97 11.78 -7.23 -7.15
CA HIS A 97 11.74 -6.09 -6.23
C HIS A 97 10.75 -6.28 -5.09
N VAL A 98 9.57 -6.85 -5.37
CA VAL A 98 8.62 -7.09 -4.27
C VAL A 98 9.10 -8.24 -3.40
N LEU A 99 9.61 -9.33 -3.96
CA LEU A 99 10.14 -10.44 -3.17
C LEU A 99 11.26 -10.00 -2.22
N GLU A 100 12.14 -9.08 -2.63
CA GLU A 100 13.18 -8.49 -1.76
C GLU A 100 12.61 -7.68 -0.59
N ALA A 101 11.40 -7.11 -0.74
CA ALA A 101 10.74 -6.32 0.30
C ALA A 101 9.98 -7.15 1.33
N HIS A 102 9.96 -8.48 1.18
CA HIS A 102 9.41 -9.43 2.14
C HIS A 102 10.54 -10.19 2.83
N ASP A 103 10.53 -10.24 4.16
CA ASP A 103 11.52 -11.02 4.94
C ASP A 103 11.46 -12.52 4.60
N ASN A 104 10.29 -12.99 4.15
CA ASN A 104 10.06 -14.32 3.65
C ASN A 104 9.37 -14.25 2.27
N PRO A 105 10.06 -14.59 1.17
CA PRO A 105 9.49 -14.51 -0.18
C PRO A 105 8.29 -15.45 -0.38
N ASP A 106 8.16 -16.52 0.42
CA ASP A 106 7.01 -17.42 0.37
C ASP A 106 5.72 -16.79 0.93
N GLU A 107 5.83 -15.66 1.65
CA GLU A 107 4.69 -14.89 2.15
C GLU A 107 4.18 -13.85 1.14
N ALA A 108 4.96 -13.58 0.09
CA ALA A 108 4.60 -12.69 -0.99
C ALA A 108 3.63 -13.39 -1.96
N ASP A 109 2.35 -13.37 -1.62
CA ASP A 109 1.26 -13.88 -2.48
C ASP A 109 0.93 -12.84 -3.58
N ILE A 110 1.81 -12.81 -4.59
CA ILE A 110 1.79 -11.88 -5.71
C ILE A 110 1.66 -12.66 -7.01
N HIS A 111 0.76 -12.21 -7.87
CA HIS A 111 0.64 -12.72 -9.24
C HIS A 111 0.79 -11.57 -10.22
N ILE A 112 1.69 -11.72 -11.20
CA ILE A 112 1.91 -10.74 -12.25
C ILE A 112 1.72 -11.43 -13.60
N GLU A 113 0.90 -10.84 -14.46
CA GLU A 113 0.63 -11.33 -15.81
C GLU A 113 0.88 -10.21 -16.83
N ALA A 114 1.64 -10.52 -17.88
CA ALA A 114 1.83 -9.62 -19.02
C ALA A 114 0.63 -9.72 -19.97
N LEU A 115 0.10 -8.57 -20.37
CA LEU A 115 -1.07 -8.41 -21.24
C LEU A 115 -0.73 -7.44 -22.39
N GLY A 116 0.26 -7.82 -23.21
CA GLY A 116 0.88 -6.92 -24.19
C GLY A 116 1.65 -5.80 -23.47
N ASN A 117 1.38 -4.53 -23.81
CA ASN A 117 2.01 -3.38 -23.15
C ASN A 117 1.39 -3.00 -21.78
N TRP A 118 0.70 -3.94 -21.14
CA TRP A 118 0.15 -3.80 -19.80
C TRP A 118 0.61 -4.95 -18.93
N ILE A 119 0.66 -4.71 -17.63
CA ILE A 119 0.78 -5.77 -16.64
C ILE A 119 -0.44 -5.73 -15.73
N ALA A 120 -1.01 -6.90 -15.46
CA ALA A 120 -1.98 -7.09 -14.39
C ALA A 120 -1.23 -7.62 -13.18
N VAL A 121 -1.37 -6.93 -12.05
CA VAL A 121 -0.75 -7.33 -10.79
C VAL A 121 -1.85 -7.61 -9.79
N ARG A 122 -1.83 -8.78 -9.17
CA ARG A 122 -2.64 -9.12 -8.01
C ARG A 122 -1.74 -9.26 -6.80
N ALA A 123 -1.80 -8.30 -5.89
CA ALA A 123 -0.96 -8.25 -4.70
C ALA A 123 -1.69 -7.63 -3.51
N SER A 124 -1.01 -7.53 -2.36
CA SER A 124 -1.52 -6.69 -1.27
C SER A 124 -1.47 -5.20 -1.67
N PRO A 125 -2.34 -4.35 -1.11
CA PRO A 125 -2.29 -2.92 -1.41
C PRO A 125 -0.96 -2.26 -1.04
N LEU A 126 -0.27 -2.78 -0.02
CA LEU A 126 1.05 -2.32 0.37
C LEU A 126 2.09 -2.69 -0.70
N ASP A 127 2.00 -3.89 -1.26
CA ASP A 127 2.87 -4.34 -2.35
C ASP A 127 2.62 -3.54 -3.64
N HIS A 128 1.36 -3.21 -3.95
CA HIS A 128 1.02 -2.28 -5.03
C HIS A 128 1.69 -0.92 -4.85
N HIS A 129 1.66 -0.36 -3.64
CA HIS A 129 2.32 0.92 -3.37
C HIS A 129 3.85 0.84 -3.59
N ARG A 130 4.48 -0.22 -3.07
CA ARG A 130 5.93 -0.48 -3.27
C ARG A 130 6.27 -0.63 -4.75
N LEU A 131 5.43 -1.33 -5.51
CA LEU A 131 5.57 -1.49 -6.95
C LEU A 131 5.59 -0.12 -7.65
N VAL A 132 4.60 0.74 -7.36
CA VAL A 132 4.50 2.08 -7.96
C VAL A 132 5.72 2.96 -7.62
N GLU A 133 6.21 2.91 -6.38
CA GLU A 133 7.41 3.65 -5.98
C GLU A 133 8.67 3.18 -6.72
N ALA A 134 8.82 1.88 -6.95
CA ALA A 134 9.97 1.29 -7.61
C ALA A 134 10.09 1.67 -9.10
N ILE A 135 8.94 1.87 -9.76
CA ILE A 135 8.85 1.99 -11.23
C ILE A 135 8.61 3.39 -11.73
N GLY A 136 8.27 4.33 -10.85
CA GLY A 136 8.01 5.71 -11.24
C GLY A 136 6.89 5.87 -12.28
N ILE A 137 5.97 4.90 -12.37
CA ILE A 137 4.78 5.00 -13.22
C ILE A 137 3.82 5.97 -12.51
N GLN A 138 3.63 7.15 -13.11
CA GLN A 138 2.63 8.15 -12.72
C GLN A 138 1.29 7.90 -13.42
#